data_AF-A0A3G1RRS3-F1
#
_entry.id   AF-A0A3G1RRS3-F1
#
_cell.length_a   1.000
_cell.length_b   1.000
_cell.length_c   1.000
_cell.angle_alpha   90.00
_cell.angle_beta   90.00
_cell.angle_gamma   90.00
#
_symmetry.space_group_name_H-M   'P 1'
#
loop_
_entity.id
_entity.type
_entity.pdbx_description
1 polymer ?
#
loop_
_entity_poly.entity_id
_entity_poly.type
_entity_poly.pdbx_seq_one_letter_code
_entity_poly.pdbx_strand_id
1 'polypeptide(L)' 'PIFSIKAGSSKIIVLNTAHLAKEAMVTRYSSISKRKLSTALTILTSDKCMVAMSDYNDFHKMVKKHIL' A
#
# COMPACT_ATOMS: atom_id res chain seq x y z
N PRO A 1 -18.46 5.82 -4.43
CA PRO A 1 -17.98 5.89 -5.84
C PRO A 1 -16.54 5.37 -5.98
N ILE A 2 -16.23 4.75 -7.12
CA ILE A 2 -14.86 4.37 -7.54
C ILE A 2 -14.55 5.15 -8.81
N PHE A 3 -13.38 5.76 -8.89
CA PHE A 3 -12.91 6.41 -10.11
C PHE A 3 -11.44 6.12 -10.39
N SER A 4 -11.04 6.36 -11.64
CA SER A 4 -9.68 6.13 -12.12
C SER A 4 -9.07 7.45 -12.57
N ILE A 5 -7.89 7.76 -12.06
CA ILE A 5 -7.07 8.88 -12.52
C ILE A 5 -5.87 8.32 -13.27
N LYS A 6 -5.59 8.86 -14.46
CA LYS A 6 -4.39 8.51 -15.23
C LYS A 6 -3.35 9.60 -15.01
N ALA A 7 -2.21 9.24 -14.42
CA ALA A 7 -1.06 10.13 -14.21
C ALA A 7 0.11 9.60 -15.05
N GLY A 8 0.26 10.14 -16.26
CA GLY A 8 1.21 9.62 -17.24
C GLY A 8 0.92 8.16 -17.62
N SER A 9 1.92 7.28 -17.44
CA SER A 9 1.79 5.84 -17.65
C SER A 9 1.12 5.09 -16.47
N SER A 10 0.92 5.75 -15.32
CA SER A 10 0.32 5.13 -14.14
C SER A 10 -1.20 5.35 -14.11
N LYS A 11 -1.93 4.28 -13.78
CA LYS A 11 -3.37 4.32 -13.47
C LYS A 11 -3.55 4.21 -11.96
N ILE A 12 -4.27 5.16 -11.37
CA ILE A 12 -4.54 5.23 -9.94
C ILE A 12 -6.04 5.06 -9.73
N ILE A 13 -6.44 4.16 -8.85
CA ILE A 13 -7.84 3.94 -8.48
C ILE A 13 -8.10 4.66 -7.17
N VAL A 14 -9.18 5.45 -7.13
CA VAL A 14 -9.58 6.23 -5.95
C VAL A 14 -10.93 5.71 -5.46
N LEU A 15 -10.98 5.37 -4.17
CA LEU A 15 -12.18 4.95 -3.46
C LEU A 15 -12.67 6.14 -2.62
N ASN A 16 -13.88 6.63 -2.89
CA ASN A 16 -14.41 7.84 -2.25
C ASN A 16 -15.56 7.57 -1.27
N THR A 17 -15.71 6.35 -0.78
CA THR A 17 -16.66 6.04 0.29
C THR A 17 -16.07 5.08 1.31
N ALA A 18 -16.48 5.24 2.56
CA ALA A 18 -16.07 4.36 3.66
C ALA A 18 -16.45 2.89 3.40
N HIS A 19 -17.61 2.62 2.80
CA HIS A 19 -18.03 1.26 2.46
C HIS A 19 -17.03 0.55 1.54
N LEU A 20 -16.64 1.21 0.44
CA LEU A 20 -15.69 0.65 -0.53
C LEU A 20 -14.28 0.58 0.04
N ALA A 21 -13.88 1.59 0.82
CA ALA A 21 -12.59 1.56 1.52
C ALA A 21 -12.52 0.39 2.51
N LYS A 22 -13.60 0.12 3.27
CA LYS A 22 -13.69 -1.02 4.19
C LYS A 22 -13.58 -2.35 3.45
N GLU A 23 -14.30 -2.50 2.33
CA GLU A 23 -14.20 -3.71 1.51
C GLU A 23 -12.78 -3.94 1.01
N ALA A 24 -12.13 -2.90 0.48
CA ALA A 24 -10.77 -2.98 -0.03
C ALA A 24 -9.73 -3.26 1.07
N MET A 25 -9.80 -2.53 2.19
CA MET A 25 -8.78 -2.55 3.26
C MET A 25 -8.98 -3.67 4.29
N VAL A 26 -10.15 -4.30 4.35
CA VAL A 26 -10.44 -5.39 5.29
C VAL A 26 -10.69 -6.68 4.53
N THR A 27 -11.73 -6.72 3.69
CA THR A 27 -12.17 -7.95 3.03
C THR A 27 -11.22 -8.40 1.92
N ARG A 28 -10.65 -7.45 1.17
CA ARG A 28 -9.81 -7.72 -0.02
C ARG A 28 -8.36 -7.29 0.13
N TYR A 29 -7.91 -6.98 1.35
CA TYR A 29 -6.59 -6.39 1.57
C TYR A 29 -5.45 -7.24 1.01
N SER A 30 -5.53 -8.56 1.13
CA SER A 30 -4.53 -9.50 0.60
C SER A 30 -4.26 -9.33 -0.90
N SER A 31 -5.26 -8.90 -1.67
CA SER A 31 -5.15 -8.66 -3.11
C SER A 31 -4.50 -7.32 -3.47
N ILE A 32 -4.47 -6.37 -2.53
CA ILE A 32 -3.94 -5.00 -2.73
C ILE A 32 -2.81 -4.66 -1.75
N SER A 33 -2.19 -5.68 -1.16
CA SER A 33 -1.29 -5.55 -0.01
C SER A 33 0.12 -5.06 -0.37
N LYS A 34 0.44 -4.97 -1.67
CA LYS A 34 1.70 -4.44 -2.20
C LYS A 34 1.64 -2.92 -2.33
N ARG A 35 2.70 -2.24 -1.92
CA ARG A 35 2.85 -0.80 -2.00
C ARG A 35 3.66 -0.42 -3.24
N LYS A 36 3.10 0.45 -4.07
CA LYS A 36 3.85 1.08 -5.17
C LYS A 36 4.47 2.38 -4.65
N LEU A 37 5.79 2.45 -4.59
CA LEU A 37 6.52 3.64 -4.15
C LEU A 37 7.11 4.39 -5.36
N SER A 38 7.35 5.68 -5.20
CA SER A 38 8.19 6.45 -6.12
C SER A 38 9.66 6.12 -5.89
N THR A 39 10.52 6.37 -6.88
CA THR A 39 11.97 6.15 -6.77
C THR A 39 12.57 6.87 -5.57
N ALA A 40 12.16 8.11 -5.31
CA ALA A 40 12.62 8.87 -4.15
C ALA A 40 12.31 8.17 -2.82
N LEU A 41 11.08 7.66 -2.66
CA LEU A 41 10.67 7.00 -1.44
C LEU A 41 11.30 5.60 -1.31
N THR A 42 11.54 4.89 -2.41
CA THR A 42 12.33 3.65 -2.40
C THR A 42 13.74 3.90 -1.86
N ILE A 43 14.42 4.96 -2.29
CA ILE A 43 15.76 5.32 -1.82
C ILE A 43 15.73 5.67 -0.33
N LEU A 44 14.82 6.56 0.08
CA LEU A 44 14.72 7.02 1.48
C LEU A 44 14.35 5.91 2.47
N THR A 45 13.76 4.81 1.99
CA THR A 45 13.30 3.70 2.83
C THR A 45 14.17 2.46 2.72
N SER A 46 15.32 2.59 2.07
CA SER A 46 16.26 1.48 1.81
C SER A 46 15.54 0.29 1.18
N ASP A 47 14.91 0.55 0.03
CA ASP A 47 14.14 -0.43 -0.73
C ASP A 47 13.02 -1.09 0.10
N LYS A 48 12.10 -0.27 0.60
CA LYS A 48 10.92 -0.70 1.37
C LYS A 48 11.23 -1.43 2.69
N CYS A 49 12.40 -1.24 3.30
CA CYS A 49 12.73 -1.88 4.57
C CYS A 49 11.96 -1.25 5.76
N MET A 50 11.66 0.05 5.69
CA MET A 50 10.88 0.75 6.73
C MET A 50 9.46 0.18 6.87
N VAL A 51 9.02 -0.16 8.08
CA VAL A 51 7.71 -0.84 8.35
C VAL A 51 6.51 -0.15 7.71
N ALA A 52 6.48 1.18 7.69
CA ALA A 52 5.38 1.94 7.09
C ALA A 52 5.32 1.81 5.56
N MET A 53 6.42 1.43 4.92
CA MET A 53 6.59 1.38 3.46
C MET A 53 6.88 -0.03 2.93
N SER A 54 7.09 -1.01 3.82
CA SER A 54 7.24 -2.43 3.45
C SER A 54 5.93 -3.04 2.93
N ASP A 55 6.08 -3.92 1.94
CA ASP A 55 4.96 -4.72 1.43
C ASP A 55 4.48 -5.68 2.53
N TYR A 56 3.18 -5.99 2.56
CA TYR A 56 2.63 -6.87 3.60
C TYR A 56 3.01 -8.34 3.37
N ASN A 57 4.21 -8.70 3.80
CA ASN A 57 4.79 -10.03 3.75
C ASN A 57 5.27 -10.45 5.15
N ASP A 58 5.96 -11.59 5.24
CA ASP A 58 6.41 -12.10 6.55
C ASP A 58 7.47 -11.21 7.20
N PHE A 59 8.31 -10.53 6.39
CA PHE A 59 9.20 -9.49 6.89
C PHE A 59 8.43 -8.34 7.56
N HIS A 60 7.40 -7.80 6.90
CA HIS A 60 6.57 -6.74 7.49
C HIS A 60 5.91 -7.19 8.80
N LYS A 61 5.31 -8.39 8.82
CA LYS A 61 4.66 -8.93 10.04
C LYS A 61 5.67 -9.09 11.18
N MET A 62 6.86 -9.61 10.86
CA MET A 62 7.95 -9.77 11.82
C MET A 62 8.38 -8.42 12.38
N VAL A 63 8.82 -7.48 11.54
CA VAL A 63 9.36 -6.20 12.04
C VAL A 63 8.27 -5.39 12.76
N LYS A 64 7.03 -5.37 12.25
CA LYS A 64 5.91 -4.72 12.92
C LYS A 64 5.68 -5.25 14.34
N LYS A 65 5.78 -6.58 14.55
CA LYS A 65 5.67 -7.22 15.87
C LYS A 65 6.82 -6.87 16.81
N HIS A 66 8.00 -6.54 16.31
CA HIS A 66 9.15 -6.20 17.15
C HIS A 66 9.18 -4.72 17.55
N ILE A 67 8.51 -3.85 16.78
CA ILE A 67 8.50 -2.40 17.03
C ILE A 67 7.25 -1.95 17.81
N LEU A 68 6.14 -2.68 17.73
CA LEU A 68 4.88 -2.42 18.43
C LEU A 68 4.61 -3.50 19.48
#